data_AF-A0A510HLF1-F1
#
_entry.id   AF-A0A510HLF1-F1
#
_cell.length_a   1.000
_cell.length_b   1.000
_cell.length_c   1.000
_cell.angle_alpha   90.00
_cell.angle_beta   90.00
_cell.angle_gamma   90.00
#
_symmetry.space_group_name_H-M   'P 1'
#
loop_
_entity.id
_entity.type
_entity.pdbx_description
1 polymer ?
#
loop_
_entity_poly.entity_id
_entity_poly.type
_entity_poly.pdbx_seq_one_letter_code
_entity_poly.pdbx_strand_id
1 'polypeptide(L)'
;MGRLFRAIRGFVGRFLSGVEERNPEILLENAVQDELENLKKLQVAAARTMAYEKMLANDAAAKQKLVAARERQAQELLARGRREAAIEVIQQKQEAQASLAELEGRLEEARRNSQEMERAFREQERRYNEVVRERAALMEEHQRARALRMANEARASISLSDSSRDLEKARQAIRQASYEAQAVGELSVSETERQIAAAEVDIKRLEAERELEEMEVRMGLREPERLEPGSPEEPEEEGRG
;
A
#
# COMPACT_ATOMS: atom_id res chain seq x y z
N MET A 1 -13.28 23.18 0.79
CA MET A 1 -13.94 21.85 0.75
C MET A 1 -14.67 21.67 -0.59
N GLY A 2 -14.18 20.85 -1.53
CA GLY A 2 -15.03 20.41 -2.67
C GLY A 2 -14.46 20.39 -4.10
N ARG A 3 -13.16 20.64 -4.33
CA ARG A 3 -12.58 20.58 -5.69
C ARG A 3 -11.59 19.41 -5.91
N LEU A 4 -10.92 18.92 -4.86
CA LEU A 4 -10.04 17.74 -4.96
C LEU A 4 -10.80 16.41 -5.10
N PHE A 5 -11.92 16.26 -4.39
CA PHE A 5 -12.79 15.08 -4.45
C PHE A 5 -13.49 14.88 -5.81
N ARG A 6 -13.52 15.90 -6.69
CA ARG A 6 -14.23 15.84 -7.98
C ARG A 6 -13.32 15.45 -9.16
N ALA A 7 -12.00 15.49 -8.99
CA ALA A 7 -11.04 15.12 -10.04
C ALA A 7 -10.81 13.59 -10.12
N ILE A 8 -10.99 12.85 -9.02
CA ILE A 8 -10.80 11.39 -8.98
C ILE A 8 -11.95 10.64 -9.67
N ARG A 9 -13.11 11.28 -9.85
CA ARG A 9 -14.29 10.66 -10.48
C ARG A 9 -14.29 10.69 -12.02
N GLY A 10 -13.32 11.37 -12.65
CA GLY A 10 -13.36 11.72 -14.07
C GLY A 10 -12.62 10.79 -15.04
N PHE A 11 -11.80 9.86 -14.57
CA PHE A 11 -10.89 9.10 -15.46
C PHE A 11 -11.30 7.64 -15.73
N VAL A 12 -12.47 7.20 -15.24
CA VAL A 12 -12.94 5.80 -15.38
C VAL A 12 -13.77 5.58 -16.67
N GLY A 13 -14.08 6.64 -17.43
CA GLY A 13 -15.19 6.61 -18.39
C GLY A 13 -14.92 6.31 -19.87
N ARG A 14 -13.72 5.87 -20.32
CA ARG A 14 -13.48 5.80 -21.79
C ARG A 14 -12.79 4.57 -22.39
N PHE A 15 -12.60 3.46 -21.67
CA PHE A 15 -11.96 2.27 -22.27
C PHE A 15 -12.72 0.94 -22.13
N LEU A 16 -13.97 0.95 -21.70
CA LEU A 16 -14.67 -0.28 -21.27
C LEU A 16 -15.50 -1.01 -22.33
N SER A 17 -15.83 -0.42 -23.49
CA SER A 17 -16.94 -0.94 -24.30
C SER A 17 -16.64 -2.08 -25.29
N GLY A 18 -15.64 -2.94 -25.08
CA GLY A 18 -15.30 -3.98 -26.09
C GLY A 18 -14.69 -5.29 -25.61
N VAL A 19 -14.12 -5.33 -24.40
CA VAL A 19 -13.48 -6.54 -23.84
C VAL A 19 -14.25 -7.09 -22.63
N GLU A 20 -15.19 -6.30 -22.08
CA GLU A 20 -15.95 -6.59 -20.85
C GLU A 20 -16.82 -7.86 -20.88
N GLU A 21 -17.29 -8.33 -22.05
CA GLU A 21 -18.19 -9.50 -22.11
C GLU A 21 -17.47 -10.86 -22.13
N ARG A 22 -16.16 -10.92 -22.33
CA ARG A 22 -15.47 -12.19 -22.61
C ARG A 22 -14.82 -12.90 -21.42
N ASN A 23 -14.44 -12.18 -20.36
CA ASN A 23 -13.78 -12.77 -19.18
C ASN A 23 -14.19 -12.05 -17.88
N PRO A 24 -15.28 -12.47 -17.22
CA PRO A 24 -15.71 -11.88 -15.94
C PRO A 24 -14.65 -12.03 -14.84
N GLU A 25 -13.80 -13.05 -14.93
CA GLU A 25 -12.70 -13.30 -13.98
C GLU A 25 -11.69 -12.14 -13.94
N ILE A 26 -11.36 -11.58 -15.10
CA ILE A 26 -10.40 -10.46 -15.22
C ILE A 26 -10.96 -9.18 -14.61
N LEU A 27 -12.26 -8.92 -14.80
CA LEU A 27 -12.91 -7.73 -14.22
C LEU A 27 -12.90 -7.77 -12.69
N LEU A 28 -13.19 -8.95 -12.11
CA LEU A 28 -13.17 -9.12 -10.66
C LEU A 28 -11.75 -9.01 -10.09
N GLU A 29 -10.75 -9.50 -10.83
CA GLU A 29 -9.36 -9.37 -10.43
C GLU A 29 -8.86 -7.92 -10.49
N ASN A 30 -9.21 -7.19 -11.56
CA ASN A 30 -8.91 -5.77 -11.67
C ASN A 30 -9.55 -4.97 -10.52
N ALA A 31 -10.80 -5.26 -10.16
CA ALA A 31 -11.47 -4.60 -9.04
C ALA A 31 -10.73 -4.82 -7.70
N VAL A 32 -10.26 -6.04 -7.42
CA VAL A 32 -9.45 -6.33 -6.23
C VAL A 32 -8.10 -5.59 -6.27
N GLN A 33 -7.46 -5.55 -7.44
CA GLN A 33 -6.18 -4.85 -7.62
C GLN A 33 -6.32 -3.34 -7.43
N ASP A 34 -7.36 -2.72 -7.99
CA ASP A 34 -7.66 -1.30 -7.82
C ASP A 34 -7.87 -0.93 -6.34
N GLU A 35 -8.65 -1.74 -5.62
CA GLU A 35 -8.88 -1.53 -4.18
C GLU A 35 -7.60 -1.73 -3.35
N LEU A 36 -6.75 -2.70 -3.72
CA LEU A 36 -5.44 -2.92 -3.10
C LEU A 36 -4.50 -1.73 -3.33
N GLU A 37 -4.45 -1.19 -4.54
CA GLU A 37 -3.65 0.00 -4.83
C GLU A 37 -4.12 1.21 -4.02
N ASN A 38 -5.43 1.42 -3.95
CA ASN A 38 -6.03 2.50 -3.17
C ASN A 38 -5.72 2.34 -1.68
N LEU A 39 -5.77 1.10 -1.17
CA LEU A 39 -5.39 0.78 0.21
C LEU A 39 -3.91 1.10 0.47
N LYS A 40 -2.99 0.72 -0.43
CA LYS A 40 -1.55 1.03 -0.31
C LYS A 40 -1.29 2.55 -0.33
N LYS A 41 -1.95 3.28 -1.22
CA LYS A 41 -1.84 4.76 -1.30
C LYS A 41 -2.31 5.41 0.01
N LEU A 42 -3.44 4.95 0.56
CA LEU A 42 -3.95 5.41 1.85
C LEU A 42 -3.05 5.01 3.03
N GLN A 43 -2.46 3.83 3.01
CA GLN A 43 -1.51 3.38 4.04
C GLN A 43 -0.31 4.32 4.14
N VAL A 44 0.29 4.67 2.99
CA VAL A 44 1.43 5.60 2.94
C VAL A 44 1.02 7.00 3.40
N ALA A 45 -0.17 7.48 2.99
CA ALA A 45 -0.69 8.77 3.43
C ALA A 45 -0.92 8.80 4.96
N ALA A 46 -1.57 7.77 5.51
CA ALA A 46 -1.80 7.59 6.94
C ALA A 46 -0.49 7.57 7.72
N ALA A 47 0.48 6.77 7.28
CA ALA A 47 1.78 6.68 7.93
C ALA A 47 2.51 8.04 7.95
N ARG A 48 2.50 8.79 6.84
CA ARG A 48 3.09 10.14 6.76
C ARG A 48 2.40 11.12 7.69
N THR A 49 1.06 11.12 7.74
CA THR A 49 0.30 12.01 8.64
C THR A 49 0.55 11.68 10.10
N MET A 50 0.58 10.39 10.47
CA MET A 50 0.89 9.95 11.83
C MET A 50 2.34 10.29 12.22
N ALA A 51 3.30 10.16 11.29
CA ALA A 51 4.68 10.56 11.53
C ALA A 51 4.81 12.06 11.82
N TYR A 52 4.10 12.90 11.05
CA TYR A 52 4.05 14.34 11.28
C TYR A 52 3.42 14.70 12.63
N GLU A 53 2.33 14.03 13.02
CA GLU A 53 1.74 14.18 14.36
C GLU A 53 2.75 13.83 15.46
N LYS A 54 3.44 12.70 15.35
CA LYS A 54 4.46 12.28 16.33
C LYS A 54 5.63 13.27 16.42
N MET A 55 6.07 13.81 15.28
CA MET A 55 7.11 14.84 15.25
C MET A 55 6.68 16.07 16.04
N LEU A 56 5.48 16.61 15.76
CA LEU A 56 4.94 17.74 16.51
C LEU A 56 4.76 17.45 18.00
N ALA A 57 4.32 16.23 18.35
CA ALA A 57 4.19 15.83 19.74
C ALA A 57 5.54 15.82 20.47
N ASN A 58 6.60 15.33 19.81
CA ASN A 58 7.95 15.35 20.34
C ASN A 58 8.48 16.78 20.49
N ASP A 59 8.27 17.65 19.51
CA ASP A 59 8.69 19.05 19.55
C ASP A 59 8.00 19.81 20.68
N ALA A 60 6.68 19.62 20.82
CA ALA A 60 5.90 20.18 21.92
C ALA A 60 6.42 19.68 23.29
N ALA A 61 6.66 18.37 23.43
CA ALA A 61 7.21 17.81 24.66
C ALA A 61 8.62 18.35 24.99
N ALA A 62 9.47 18.55 23.98
CA ALA A 62 10.80 19.15 24.14
C ALA A 62 10.69 20.61 24.60
N LYS A 63 9.80 21.41 23.99
CA LYS A 63 9.55 22.80 24.39
C LYS A 63 8.95 22.88 25.79
N GLN A 64 8.04 22.00 26.16
CA GLN A 64 7.49 21.93 27.52
C GLN A 64 8.58 21.67 28.56
N LYS A 65 9.52 20.75 28.28
CA LYS A 65 10.68 20.52 29.16
C LYS A 65 11.58 21.75 29.26
N LEU A 66 11.78 22.49 28.17
CA LEU A 66 12.54 23.74 28.17
C LEU A 66 11.87 24.81 29.05
N VAL A 67 10.56 24.98 28.94
CA VAL A 67 9.78 25.90 29.80
C VAL A 67 9.98 25.55 31.28
N ALA A 68 9.84 24.28 31.65
CA ALA A 68 10.04 23.82 33.03
C ALA A 68 11.51 23.95 33.50
N ALA A 69 12.49 23.84 32.60
CA ALA A 69 13.89 24.08 32.93
C ALA A 69 14.16 25.56 33.20
N ARG A 70 13.65 26.47 32.35
CA ARG A 70 13.79 27.93 32.54
C ARG A 70 13.07 28.41 33.78
N GLU A 71 11.93 27.83 34.11
CA GLU A 71 11.23 28.11 35.37
C GLU A 71 12.09 27.78 36.60
N ARG A 72 12.67 26.59 36.65
CA ARG A 72 13.58 26.19 37.73
C ARG A 72 14.81 27.08 37.82
N GLN A 73 15.40 27.42 36.67
CA GLN A 73 16.56 28.32 36.61
C GLN A 73 16.22 29.73 37.12
N ALA A 74 15.06 30.28 36.77
CA ALA A 74 14.62 31.58 37.26
C ALA A 74 14.41 31.56 38.79
N GLN A 75 13.82 30.50 39.34
CA GLN A 75 13.66 30.32 40.78
C GLN A 75 15.00 30.28 41.51
N GLU A 76 15.99 29.55 40.98
CA GLU A 76 17.34 29.47 41.53
C GLU A 76 18.07 30.83 41.52
N LEU A 77 17.94 31.59 40.42
CA LEU A 77 18.51 32.93 40.30
C LEU A 77 17.87 33.91 41.29
N LEU A 78 16.55 33.85 41.48
CA LEU A 78 15.84 34.65 42.47
C LEU A 78 16.29 34.30 43.90
N ALA A 79 16.42 33.01 44.23
CA ALA A 79 16.90 32.56 45.53
C ALA A 79 18.33 33.06 45.85
N ARG A 80 19.15 33.27 44.81
CA ARG A 80 20.50 33.85 44.91
C ARG A 80 20.53 35.38 44.88
N GLY A 81 19.38 36.05 44.88
CA GLY A 81 19.28 37.51 44.82
C GLY A 81 19.62 38.12 43.45
N ARG A 82 19.77 37.31 42.40
CA ARG A 82 20.12 37.76 41.04
C ARG A 82 18.87 38.12 40.23
N ARG A 83 18.20 39.20 40.61
CA ARG A 83 16.89 39.60 40.06
C ARG A 83 16.92 39.85 38.56
N GLU A 84 17.87 40.63 38.06
CA GLU A 84 17.97 40.97 36.62
C GLU A 84 18.16 39.71 35.75
N ALA A 85 19.07 38.82 36.14
CA ALA A 85 19.27 37.55 35.45
C ALA A 85 18.01 36.65 35.49
N ALA A 86 17.24 36.69 36.58
CA ALA A 86 15.98 35.95 36.65
C ALA A 86 14.92 36.53 35.70
N ILE A 87 14.88 37.85 35.50
CA ILE A 87 13.98 38.51 34.54
C ILE A 87 14.28 38.04 33.11
N GLU A 88 15.55 38.01 32.71
CA GLU A 88 15.97 37.52 31.38
C GLU A 88 15.54 36.05 31.15
N VAL A 89 15.75 35.18 32.15
CA VAL A 89 15.33 33.77 32.04
C VAL A 89 13.81 33.63 31.96
N ILE A 90 13.05 34.48 32.66
CA ILE A 90 11.59 34.50 32.56
C ILE A 90 11.11 34.98 31.17
N GLN A 91 11.76 35.99 30.57
CA GLN A 91 11.45 36.40 29.20
C GLN A 91 11.66 35.24 28.22
N GLN A 92 12.79 34.54 28.33
CA GLN A 92 13.05 33.36 27.51
C GLN A 92 12.05 32.22 27.77
N LYS A 93 11.57 32.07 29.01
CA LYS A 93 10.48 31.14 29.34
C LYS A 93 9.20 31.52 28.60
N GLN A 94 8.82 32.81 28.61
CA GLN A 94 7.62 33.31 27.95
C GLN A 94 7.68 33.12 26.43
N GLU A 95 8.84 33.37 25.81
CA GLU A 95 9.07 33.06 24.39
C GLU A 95 8.87 31.57 24.10
N ALA A 96 9.47 30.70 24.92
CA ALA A 96 9.31 29.26 24.77
C ALA A 96 7.86 28.80 25.00
N GLN A 97 7.10 29.45 25.90
CA GLN A 97 5.68 29.20 26.12
C GLN A 97 4.83 29.61 24.92
N ALA A 98 5.12 30.76 24.31
CA ALA A 98 4.44 31.19 23.09
C ALA A 98 4.66 30.20 21.94
N SER A 99 5.91 29.75 21.73
CA SER A 99 6.21 28.71 20.74
C SER A 99 5.54 27.37 21.07
N LEU A 100 5.45 27.01 22.35
CA LEU A 100 4.77 25.78 22.77
C LEU A 100 3.28 25.84 22.43
N ALA A 101 2.60 26.95 22.72
CA ALA A 101 1.18 27.12 22.40
C ALA A 101 0.91 27.02 20.90
N GLU A 102 1.81 27.56 20.06
CA GLU A 102 1.72 27.42 18.60
C GLU A 102 1.88 25.96 18.15
N LEU A 103 2.85 25.23 18.72
CA LEU A 103 3.06 23.81 18.44
C LEU A 103 1.88 22.95 18.89
N GLU A 104 1.29 23.25 20.05
CA GLU A 104 0.11 22.54 20.56
C GLU A 104 -1.11 22.73 19.65
N GLY A 105 -1.32 23.94 19.12
CA GLY A 105 -2.36 24.19 18.12
C GLY A 105 -2.16 23.36 16.85
N ARG A 106 -0.94 23.35 16.29
CA ARG A 106 -0.59 22.53 15.12
C ARG A 106 -0.73 21.03 15.40
N LEU A 107 -0.37 20.59 16.60
CA LEU A 107 -0.48 19.20 17.03
C LEU A 107 -1.95 18.77 17.10
N GLU A 108 -2.85 19.64 17.57
CA GLU A 108 -4.28 19.33 17.61
C GLU A 108 -4.86 19.14 16.20
N GLU A 109 -4.49 20.00 15.25
CA GLU A 109 -4.87 19.84 13.83
C GLU A 109 -4.29 18.55 13.24
N ALA A 110 -3.00 18.27 13.50
CA ALA A 110 -2.35 17.05 13.04
C ALA A 110 -3.01 15.78 13.61
N ARG A 111 -3.42 15.79 14.88
CA ARG A 111 -4.18 14.71 15.52
C ARG A 111 -5.51 14.45 14.84
N ARG A 112 -6.27 15.50 14.53
CA ARG A 112 -7.55 15.37 13.82
C ARG A 112 -7.35 14.76 12.44
N ASN A 113 -6.38 15.27 11.68
CA ASN A 113 -6.06 14.77 10.34
C ASN A 113 -5.58 13.31 10.37
N SER A 114 -4.74 12.95 11.34
CA SER A 114 -4.24 11.59 11.58
C SER A 114 -5.38 10.62 11.87
N GLN A 115 -6.30 10.98 12.76
CA GLN A 115 -7.49 10.18 13.08
C GLN A 115 -8.44 10.02 11.88
N GLU A 116 -8.63 11.08 11.10
CA GLU A 116 -9.44 11.00 9.88
C GLU A 116 -8.80 10.05 8.85
N MET A 117 -7.49 10.13 8.67
CA MET A 117 -6.75 9.26 7.75
C MET A 117 -6.74 7.80 8.20
N GLU A 118 -6.61 7.55 9.50
CA GLU A 118 -6.72 6.22 10.08
C GLU A 118 -8.12 5.62 9.86
N ARG A 119 -9.18 6.42 10.05
CA ARG A 119 -10.56 5.98 9.76
C ARG A 119 -10.76 5.67 8.29
N ALA A 120 -10.24 6.52 7.40
CA ALA A 120 -10.30 6.31 5.96
C ALA A 120 -9.56 5.04 5.54
N PHE A 121 -8.38 4.78 6.11
CA PHE A 121 -7.61 3.57 5.88
C PHE A 121 -8.39 2.32 6.33
N ARG A 122 -8.95 2.29 7.54
CA ARG A 122 -9.74 1.16 8.04
C ARG A 122 -11.02 0.92 7.24
N GLU A 123 -11.64 1.98 6.73
CA GLU A 123 -12.79 1.87 5.82
C GLU A 123 -12.38 1.26 4.48
N GLN A 124 -11.27 1.70 3.90
CA GLN A 124 -10.74 1.12 2.66
C GLN A 124 -10.35 -0.35 2.85
N GLU A 125 -9.77 -0.70 3.99
CA GLU A 125 -9.44 -2.08 4.33
C GLU A 125 -10.69 -2.97 4.40
N ARG A 126 -11.80 -2.47 4.97
CA ARG A 126 -13.08 -3.19 4.96
C ARG A 126 -13.58 -3.40 3.53
N ARG A 127 -13.57 -2.35 2.69
CA ARG A 127 -14.00 -2.45 1.29
C ARG A 127 -13.16 -3.44 0.48
N TYR A 128 -11.85 -3.38 0.63
CA TYR A 128 -10.94 -4.34 0.01
C TYR A 128 -11.33 -5.78 0.40
N ASN A 129 -11.54 -6.03 1.69
CA ASN A 129 -11.95 -7.36 2.17
C ASN A 129 -13.33 -7.79 1.66
N GLU A 130 -14.28 -6.86 1.52
CA GLU A 130 -15.60 -7.12 0.93
C GLU A 130 -15.47 -7.51 -0.55
N VAL A 131 -14.72 -6.75 -1.33
CA VAL A 131 -14.50 -7.02 -2.77
C VAL A 131 -13.76 -8.35 -2.98
N VAL A 132 -12.79 -8.67 -2.13
CA VAL A 132 -12.11 -9.99 -2.17
C VAL A 132 -13.10 -11.14 -1.93
N ARG A 133 -14.00 -11.01 -0.93
CA ARG A 133 -15.03 -12.02 -0.65
C ARG A 133 -16.03 -12.14 -1.79
N GLU A 134 -16.46 -11.02 -2.34
CA GLU A 134 -17.40 -10.98 -3.46
C GLU A 134 -16.79 -11.61 -4.72
N ARG A 135 -15.52 -11.31 -5.03
CA ARG A 135 -14.77 -12.01 -6.10
C ARG A 135 -14.79 -13.51 -5.87
N ALA A 136 -14.46 -13.99 -4.66
CA ALA A 136 -14.42 -15.42 -4.38
C ALA A 136 -15.78 -16.10 -4.61
N ALA A 137 -16.87 -15.48 -4.14
CA ALA A 137 -18.23 -15.98 -4.33
C ALA A 137 -18.65 -16.02 -5.82
N LEU A 138 -18.36 -14.95 -6.56
CA LEU A 138 -18.70 -14.84 -7.98
C LEU A 138 -17.87 -15.80 -8.85
N MET A 139 -16.59 -16.01 -8.51
CA MET A 139 -15.74 -17.01 -9.18
C MET A 139 -16.29 -18.43 -8.98
N GLU A 140 -16.72 -18.77 -7.76
CA GLU A 140 -17.32 -20.07 -7.48
C GLU A 140 -18.63 -20.27 -8.26
N GLU A 141 -19.50 -19.26 -8.29
CA GLU A 141 -20.73 -19.30 -9.07
C GLU A 141 -20.45 -19.44 -10.58
N HIS A 142 -19.46 -18.69 -11.09
CA HIS A 142 -19.04 -18.77 -12.49
C HIS A 142 -18.55 -20.17 -12.86
N GLN A 143 -17.72 -20.80 -12.01
CA GLN A 143 -17.24 -22.17 -12.22
C GLN A 143 -18.38 -23.19 -12.22
N ARG A 144 -19.33 -23.08 -11.28
CA ARG A 144 -20.53 -23.93 -11.24
C ARG A 144 -21.38 -23.78 -12.50
N ALA A 145 -21.62 -22.55 -12.95
CA ALA A 145 -22.37 -22.27 -14.17
C ALA A 145 -21.67 -22.83 -15.42
N ARG A 146 -20.34 -22.69 -15.51
CA ARG A 146 -19.52 -23.26 -16.59
C ARG A 146 -19.62 -24.78 -16.63
N ALA A 147 -19.51 -25.45 -15.49
CA ALA A 147 -19.65 -26.90 -15.40
C ALA A 147 -21.05 -27.39 -15.85
N LEU A 148 -22.11 -26.68 -15.45
CA LEU A 148 -23.49 -26.99 -15.88
C LEU A 148 -23.68 -26.79 -17.38
N ARG A 149 -23.13 -25.72 -17.97
CA ARG A 149 -23.17 -25.49 -19.41
C ARG A 149 -22.47 -26.61 -20.18
N MET A 150 -21.25 -26.95 -19.80
CA MET A 150 -20.49 -28.07 -20.39
C MET A 150 -21.26 -29.39 -20.29
N ALA A 151 -21.88 -29.68 -19.14
CA ALA A 151 -22.68 -30.88 -18.96
C ALA A 151 -23.93 -30.90 -19.88
N ASN A 152 -24.61 -29.76 -20.04
CA ASN A 152 -25.78 -29.64 -20.93
C ASN A 152 -25.39 -29.74 -22.41
N GLU A 153 -24.27 -29.12 -22.82
CA GLU A 153 -23.72 -29.25 -24.18
C GLU A 153 -23.34 -30.69 -24.50
N ALA A 154 -22.69 -31.38 -23.55
CA ALA A 154 -22.39 -32.82 -23.68
C ALA A 154 -23.67 -33.66 -23.79
N ARG A 155 -24.74 -33.34 -23.05
CA ARG A 155 -26.03 -34.03 -23.16
C ARG A 155 -26.72 -33.78 -24.50
N ALA A 156 -26.66 -32.54 -25.01
CA ALA A 156 -27.24 -32.17 -26.29
C ALA A 156 -26.51 -32.83 -27.46
N SER A 157 -25.18 -32.94 -27.40
CA SER A 157 -24.40 -33.63 -28.43
C SER A 157 -24.62 -35.14 -28.46
N ILE A 158 -24.88 -35.77 -27.30
CA ILE A 158 -25.27 -37.19 -27.20
C ILE A 158 -26.66 -37.46 -27.85
N SER A 159 -27.56 -36.46 -27.88
CA SER A 159 -28.94 -36.63 -28.38
C SER A 159 -29.07 -36.66 -29.91
N LEU A 160 -28.00 -36.40 -30.67
CA LEU A 160 -28.03 -36.21 -32.13
C LEU A 160 -27.30 -37.30 -32.96
N SER A 161 -26.65 -38.30 -32.35
CA SER A 161 -26.03 -39.42 -33.09
C SER A 161 -26.08 -40.78 -32.36
N ASP A 162 -25.91 -41.84 -33.14
CA ASP A 162 -26.26 -43.26 -32.87
C ASP A 162 -25.65 -43.86 -31.58
N SER A 163 -26.50 -44.48 -30.75
CA SER A 163 -26.44 -44.36 -29.28
C SER A 163 -25.47 -45.29 -28.52
N SER A 164 -24.61 -46.07 -29.17
CA SER A 164 -23.77 -47.08 -28.48
C SER A 164 -22.27 -46.79 -28.51
N ARG A 165 -21.68 -46.43 -29.67
CA ARG A 165 -20.27 -45.97 -29.75
C ARG A 165 -20.06 -44.59 -29.14
N ASP A 166 -21.11 -43.77 -29.10
CA ASP A 166 -21.03 -42.39 -28.61
C ASP A 166 -21.15 -42.31 -27.08
N LEU A 167 -21.71 -43.33 -26.42
CA LEU A 167 -21.79 -43.40 -24.97
C LEU A 167 -20.40 -43.65 -24.32
N GLU A 168 -19.55 -44.43 -25.00
CA GLU A 168 -18.15 -44.66 -24.59
C GLU A 168 -17.30 -43.40 -24.82
N LYS A 169 -17.47 -42.73 -25.98
CA LYS A 169 -16.83 -41.44 -26.29
C LYS A 169 -17.29 -40.32 -25.37
N ALA A 170 -18.58 -40.27 -25.02
CA ALA A 170 -19.11 -39.31 -24.05
C ALA A 170 -18.55 -39.57 -22.66
N ARG A 171 -18.43 -40.83 -22.22
CA ARG A 171 -17.76 -41.18 -20.96
C ARG A 171 -16.27 -40.81 -20.96
N GLN A 172 -15.62 -40.85 -22.12
CA GLN A 172 -14.24 -40.41 -22.27
C GLN A 172 -14.13 -38.88 -22.28
N ALA A 173 -15.03 -38.18 -22.99
CA ALA A 173 -15.09 -36.72 -23.06
C ALA A 173 -15.48 -36.09 -21.72
N ILE A 174 -16.43 -36.66 -20.99
CA ILE A 174 -16.78 -36.20 -19.63
C ILE A 174 -15.61 -36.42 -18.67
N ARG A 175 -14.90 -37.55 -18.77
CA ARG A 175 -13.67 -37.78 -17.98
C ARG A 175 -12.58 -36.79 -18.35
N GLN A 176 -12.36 -36.54 -19.64
CA GLN A 176 -11.38 -35.57 -20.11
C GLN A 176 -11.74 -34.14 -19.68
N ALA A 177 -13.01 -33.73 -19.81
CA ALA A 177 -13.49 -32.44 -19.33
C ALA A 177 -13.38 -32.32 -17.80
N SER A 178 -13.58 -33.41 -17.05
CA SER A 178 -13.37 -33.41 -15.60
C SER A 178 -11.89 -33.30 -15.22
N TYR A 179 -10.99 -33.93 -16.00
CA TYR A 179 -9.55 -33.82 -15.80
C TYR A 179 -9.00 -32.48 -16.26
N GLU A 180 -9.53 -31.88 -17.34
CA GLU A 180 -9.21 -30.53 -17.78
C GLU A 180 -9.75 -29.49 -16.81
N ALA A 181 -10.94 -29.68 -16.25
CA ALA A 181 -11.47 -28.82 -15.19
C ALA A 181 -10.64 -28.91 -13.90
N GLN A 182 -10.19 -30.11 -13.52
CA GLN A 182 -9.25 -30.30 -12.40
C GLN A 182 -7.88 -29.68 -12.69
N ALA A 183 -7.35 -29.86 -13.90
CA ALA A 183 -6.07 -29.29 -14.31
C ALA A 183 -6.11 -27.76 -14.46
N VAL A 184 -7.19 -27.18 -14.97
CA VAL A 184 -7.39 -25.72 -15.01
C VAL A 184 -7.56 -25.17 -13.60
N GLY A 185 -8.27 -25.87 -12.71
CA GLY A 185 -8.35 -25.53 -11.30
C GLY A 185 -6.98 -25.53 -10.62
N GLU A 186 -6.15 -26.55 -10.87
CA GLU A 186 -4.79 -26.64 -10.34
C GLU A 186 -3.81 -25.65 -11.00
N LEU A 187 -3.96 -25.36 -12.29
CA LEU A 187 -3.12 -24.39 -13.02
C LEU A 187 -3.43 -22.96 -12.60
N SER A 188 -4.70 -22.59 -12.46
CA SER A 188 -5.11 -21.26 -11.96
C SER A 188 -4.68 -21.06 -10.50
N VAL A 189 -4.84 -22.06 -9.63
CA VAL A 189 -4.32 -21.99 -8.26
C VAL A 189 -2.80 -21.89 -8.26
N SER A 190 -2.09 -22.71 -9.05
CA SER A 190 -0.62 -22.70 -9.08
C SER A 190 -0.04 -21.44 -9.72
N GLU A 191 -0.72 -20.79 -10.66
CA GLU A 191 -0.26 -19.54 -11.28
C GLU A 191 -0.50 -18.35 -10.36
N THR A 192 -1.65 -18.29 -9.68
CA THR A 192 -1.91 -17.30 -8.63
C THR A 192 -0.97 -17.51 -7.43
N GLU A 193 -0.72 -18.75 -6.98
CA GLU A 193 0.26 -19.05 -5.93
C GLU A 193 1.71 -18.74 -6.38
N ARG A 194 2.08 -19.01 -7.64
CA ARG A 194 3.38 -18.60 -8.19
C ARG A 194 3.52 -17.07 -8.27
N GLN A 195 2.47 -16.34 -8.60
CA GLN A 195 2.47 -14.88 -8.64
C GLN A 195 2.51 -14.28 -7.23
N ILE A 196 1.82 -14.88 -6.25
CA ILE A 196 1.90 -14.50 -4.83
C ILE A 196 3.30 -14.81 -4.28
N ALA A 197 3.85 -15.99 -4.56
CA ALA A 197 5.20 -16.37 -4.15
C ALA A 197 6.28 -15.49 -4.80
N ALA A 198 6.13 -15.13 -6.09
CA ALA A 198 7.01 -14.19 -6.76
C ALA A 198 6.93 -12.78 -6.16
N ALA A 199 5.71 -12.28 -5.90
CA ALA A 199 5.50 -10.99 -5.25
C ALA A 199 6.03 -10.97 -3.80
N GLU A 200 5.89 -12.05 -3.04
CA GLU A 200 6.47 -12.19 -1.70
C GLU A 200 8.00 -12.26 -1.74
N VAL A 201 8.58 -12.94 -2.74
CA VAL A 201 10.05 -12.98 -2.94
C VAL A 201 10.58 -11.61 -3.32
N ASP A 202 9.88 -10.84 -4.16
CA ASP A 202 10.26 -9.49 -4.53
C ASP A 202 10.13 -8.51 -3.35
N ILE A 203 9.09 -8.67 -2.50
CA ILE A 203 8.94 -7.87 -1.27
C ILE A 203 10.03 -8.22 -0.26
N LYS A 204 10.29 -9.52 -0.01
CA LYS A 204 11.37 -9.95 0.90
C LYS A 204 12.74 -9.53 0.40
N ARG A 205 12.95 -9.50 -0.92
CA ARG A 205 14.17 -8.98 -1.54
C ARG A 205 14.31 -7.46 -1.33
N LEU A 206 13.24 -6.69 -1.55
CA LEU A 206 13.23 -5.24 -1.29
C LEU A 206 13.42 -4.90 0.21
N GLU A 207 12.86 -5.71 1.11
CA GLU A 207 13.08 -5.58 2.56
C GLU A 207 14.50 -5.95 2.96
N ALA A 208 15.07 -7.03 2.40
CA ALA A 208 16.45 -7.44 2.64
C ALA A 208 17.47 -6.43 2.06
N GLU A 209 17.19 -5.85 0.90
CA GLU A 209 18.00 -4.77 0.31
C GLU A 209 17.98 -3.51 1.20
N ARG A 210 16.82 -3.14 1.76
CA ARG A 210 16.74 -2.03 2.74
C ARG A 210 17.47 -2.32 4.05
N GLU A 211 17.34 -3.54 4.58
CA GLU A 211 18.02 -3.92 5.82
C GLU A 211 19.55 -3.97 5.64
N LEU A 212 20.02 -4.40 4.46
CA LEU A 212 21.43 -4.35 4.07
C LEU A 212 21.92 -2.90 3.94
N GLU A 213 21.18 -2.02 3.26
CA GLU A 213 21.52 -0.58 3.17
C GLU A 213 21.63 0.07 4.55
N GLU A 214 20.70 -0.22 5.46
CA GLU A 214 20.76 0.28 6.84
C GLU A 214 21.95 -0.29 7.62
N MET A 215 22.39 -1.51 7.32
CA MET A 215 23.55 -2.14 7.95
C MET A 215 24.86 -1.58 7.38
N GLU A 216 24.95 -1.32 6.07
CA GLU A 216 26.08 -0.69 5.40
C GLU A 216 26.28 0.77 5.85
N VAL A 217 25.19 1.52 6.05
CA VAL A 217 25.23 2.87 6.65
C VAL A 217 25.71 2.82 8.10
N ARG A 218 25.28 1.82 8.88
CA ARG A 218 25.74 1.61 10.26
C ARG A 218 27.21 1.17 10.34
N MET A 219 27.71 0.46 9.33
CA MET A 219 29.11 0.01 9.23
C MET A 219 30.03 1.03 8.53
N GLY A 220 29.48 2.14 8.03
CA GLY A 220 30.24 3.23 7.40
C GLY A 220 30.77 2.90 6.00
N LEU A 221 30.12 2.00 5.26
CA LEU A 221 30.59 1.48 3.97
C LEU A 221 30.00 2.20 2.74
N ARG A 222 29.13 3.20 2.92
CA ARG A 222 28.58 4.02 1.82
C ARG A 222 28.35 5.48 2.24
N GLU A 223 28.96 6.42 1.54
CA GLU A 223 28.67 7.87 1.67
C GLU A 223 27.41 8.23 0.87
N PRO A 224 26.56 9.17 1.36
CA PRO A 224 25.39 9.62 0.62
C PRO A 224 25.82 10.32 -0.67
N GLU A 225 25.46 9.73 -1.80
CA GLU A 225 25.75 10.23 -3.15
C GLU A 225 25.30 11.69 -3.29
N ARG A 226 26.27 12.61 -3.31
CA ARG A 226 26.05 13.95 -3.86
C ARG A 226 25.90 13.78 -5.36
N LEU A 227 24.71 14.09 -5.87
CA LEU A 227 24.49 14.35 -7.28
C LEU A 227 25.37 15.55 -7.68
N GLU A 228 26.47 15.30 -8.38
CA GLU A 228 27.13 16.31 -9.21
C GLU A 228 27.05 15.91 -10.69
N PRO A 229 26.85 16.90 -11.58
CA PRO A 229 26.44 16.67 -12.95
C PRO A 229 27.64 16.32 -13.83
N GLY A 230 27.39 15.45 -14.81
CA GLY A 230 28.39 14.99 -15.76
C GLY A 230 29.10 16.12 -16.50
N SER A 231 30.36 15.86 -16.80
CA SER A 231 31.12 16.48 -17.89
C SER A 231 32.11 15.44 -18.43
N PRO A 232 32.48 15.57 -19.72
CA PRO A 232 32.83 14.47 -20.63
C PRO A 232 34.36 14.32 -20.82
N GLU A 233 34.77 13.43 -21.74
CA GLU A 233 36.15 13.09 -22.23
C GLU A 233 36.63 11.73 -21.71
N GLU A 234 37.25 10.80 -22.47
CA GLU A 234 37.68 10.64 -23.87
C GLU A 234 38.05 9.13 -24.04
N PRO A 235 38.05 8.53 -25.25
CA PRO A 235 38.56 7.17 -25.44
C PRO A 235 40.08 7.17 -25.66
N GLU A 236 40.83 6.60 -24.72
CA GLU A 236 42.27 6.40 -24.85
C GLU A 236 42.62 5.24 -25.81
N GLU A 237 43.63 5.51 -26.62
CA GLU A 237 44.34 4.68 -27.59
C GLU A 237 44.65 3.24 -27.13
N GLU A 238 44.20 2.25 -27.90
CA GLU A 238 44.83 0.93 -27.93
C GLU A 238 45.91 0.90 -29.01
N GLY A 239 47.17 0.94 -28.56
CA GLY A 239 48.35 0.68 -29.36
C GLY A 239 49.21 -0.43 -28.75
N ARG A 240 49.41 -1.47 -29.56
CA ARG A 240 50.51 -2.48 -29.57
C ARG A 240 50.23 -3.84 -28.91
N GLY A 241 50.29 -4.85 -29.78
CA GLY A 241 50.40 -6.27 -29.49
C GLY A 241 50.25 -7.08 -30.77
#